data_AF-A0A814FKH3-F1
#
_entry.id   AF-A0A814FKH3-F1
#
_cell.length_a   1.000
_cell.length_b   1.000
_cell.length_c   1.000
_cell.angle_alpha   90.00
_cell.angle_beta   90.00
_cell.angle_gamma   90.00
#
_symmetry.space_group_name_H-M   'P 1'
#
loop_
_entity.id
_entity.type
_entity.pdbx_description
1 polymer ?
#
loop_
_entity_poly.entity_id
_entity_poly.type
_entity_poly.pdbx_seq_one_letter_code
_entity_poly.pdbx_strand_id
1 'polypeptide(L)'
;MTLALLHVFIILSIRDYEASRSTNKYGSTSIIGYEQICNCVSATSDVCMQYSCTLSAQRASCFSGSSIITLADGTTKPLSHIQIGDKVLVNQQNIYEPILSFIHAKSDGLFSFLAIQIQSTKSNLSSTIFVSPNHLVFNFDSGKALFAGKFHVGDRVQFIDNNEIVPGEIVNIELTKQEGYYAPLTSSGTIVVNGVVASNYATVSNHELAHQVMGIYRWWIDLFGGSLLNEEIPWMLQIMLYVEQTLRWCSGLNLIDSYF
;
A
#
# COMPACT_ATOMS: atom_id res chain seq x y z
N MET A 1 10.74 -1.30 32.48
CA MET A 1 11.27 -0.08 31.82
C MET A 1 10.14 0.93 31.76
N THR A 2 10.29 2.07 32.42
CA THR A 2 9.24 3.08 32.55
C THR A 2 9.02 3.82 31.22
N LEU A 3 7.78 4.20 30.90
CA LEU A 3 7.42 4.92 29.66
C LEU A 3 8.32 6.15 29.40
N ALA A 4 8.83 6.78 30.47
CA ALA A 4 9.76 7.90 30.40
C ALA A 4 11.10 7.55 29.73
N LEU A 5 11.64 6.34 29.96
CA LEU A 5 12.89 5.90 29.34
C LEU A 5 12.69 5.57 27.85
N LEU A 6 11.52 5.04 27.48
CA LEU A 6 11.14 4.83 26.07
C LEU A 6 10.94 6.18 25.35
N HIS A 7 10.30 7.15 25.99
CA HIS A 7 10.15 8.51 25.46
C HIS A 7 11.49 9.21 25.23
N VAL A 8 12.42 9.14 26.18
CA VAL A 8 13.75 9.74 26.02
C VAL A 8 14.52 9.04 24.91
N PHE A 9 14.41 7.72 24.79
CA PHE A 9 15.07 6.97 23.70
C PHE A 9 14.52 7.34 22.32
N ILE A 10 13.20 7.52 22.20
CA ILE A 10 12.54 7.94 20.96
C ILE A 10 12.94 9.38 20.59
N ILE A 11 12.92 10.31 21.55
CA ILE A 11 13.31 11.72 21.31
C ILE A 11 14.78 11.85 20.93
N LEU A 12 15.67 11.10 21.59
CA LEU A 12 17.10 11.09 21.25
C LEU A 12 17.33 10.47 19.86
N SER A 13 16.60 9.40 19.53
CA SER A 13 16.69 8.77 18.20
C SER A 13 16.18 9.68 17.07
N ILE A 14 15.13 10.47 17.32
CA ILE A 14 14.62 11.48 16.38
C ILE A 14 15.65 12.59 16.17
N ARG A 15 16.26 13.08 17.26
CA ARG A 15 17.24 14.16 17.23
C ARG A 15 18.55 13.75 16.55
N ASP A 16 19.02 12.52 16.77
CA ASP A 16 20.21 11.97 16.11
C ASP A 16 19.96 11.74 14.61
N TYR A 17 18.73 11.36 14.24
CA TYR A 17 18.31 11.24 12.84
C TYR A 17 18.27 12.60 12.13
N GLU A 18 17.70 13.64 12.75
CA GLU A 18 17.70 15.02 12.21
C GLU A 18 19.12 15.58 12.06
N ALA A 19 20.01 15.29 13.02
CA ALA A 19 21.41 15.71 12.95
C ALA A 19 22.14 15.06 11.75
N SER A 20 21.87 13.77 11.47
CA SER A 20 22.44 13.03 10.33
C SER A 20 21.95 13.54 8.96
N ARG A 21 20.74 14.12 8.92
CA ARG A 21 20.17 14.73 7.70
C ARG A 21 20.84 16.05 7.35
N SER A 22 21.37 16.79 8.34
CA SER A 22 21.98 18.11 8.11
C SER A 22 23.39 18.04 7.50
N THR A 23 24.10 16.92 7.66
CA THR A 23 25.51 16.78 7.26
C THR A 23 25.71 16.20 5.86
N ASN A 24 24.68 15.63 5.22
CA ASN A 24 24.74 15.07 3.85
C ASN A 24 24.27 16.06 2.77
N LYS A 25 24.78 17.30 2.80
CA LYS A 25 24.72 18.22 1.68
C LYS A 25 26.08 18.25 0.99
N TYR A 26 26.42 17.22 0.22
CA TYR A 26 27.29 17.29 -0.98
C TYR A 26 27.56 15.87 -1.52
N GLY A 27 27.17 15.60 -2.77
CA GLY A 27 27.64 14.45 -3.54
C GLY A 27 26.58 13.41 -3.90
N SER A 28 26.46 13.13 -5.20
CA SER A 28 25.62 12.10 -5.85
C SER A 28 24.13 12.42 -5.97
N THR A 29 23.75 13.00 -7.13
CA THR A 29 22.44 12.81 -7.76
C THR A 29 22.25 11.32 -8.10
N SER A 30 21.87 10.52 -7.10
CA SER A 30 21.22 9.24 -7.33
C SER A 30 19.76 9.55 -7.65
N ILE A 31 19.36 9.33 -8.90
CA ILE A 31 17.93 9.21 -9.23
C ILE A 31 17.46 7.98 -8.45
N ILE A 32 16.82 8.20 -7.29
CA ILE A 32 16.14 7.13 -6.55
C ILE A 32 14.89 6.78 -7.36
N GLY A 33 15.09 5.94 -8.39
CA GLY A 33 14.05 5.29 -9.14
C GLY A 33 13.78 3.92 -8.52
N TYR A 34 12.51 3.60 -8.29
CA TYR A 34 12.08 2.29 -7.80
C TYR A 34 12.03 1.36 -9.01
N GLU A 35 13.17 0.78 -9.37
CA GLU A 35 13.22 -0.17 -10.48
C GLU A 35 12.74 -1.53 -9.96
N GLN A 36 11.48 -1.85 -10.20
CA GLN A 36 10.94 -3.19 -10.07
C GLN A 36 11.10 -3.91 -11.41
N ILE A 37 11.70 -5.10 -11.39
CA ILE A 37 11.83 -5.94 -12.58
C ILE A 37 10.76 -7.01 -12.49
N CYS A 38 9.68 -6.84 -13.26
CA CYS A 38 8.63 -7.83 -13.38
C CYS A 38 8.72 -8.49 -14.75
N ASN A 39 8.82 -9.83 -14.76
CA ASN A 39 8.88 -10.63 -15.96
C ASN A 39 7.60 -11.44 -16.10
N CYS A 40 7.03 -11.48 -17.30
CA CYS A 40 5.94 -12.39 -17.59
C CYS A 40 6.44 -13.83 -17.54
N VAL A 41 5.80 -14.68 -16.74
CA VAL A 41 6.18 -16.10 -16.58
C VAL A 41 5.17 -17.06 -17.21
N SER A 42 3.96 -16.60 -17.51
CA SER A 42 2.98 -17.35 -18.31
C SER A 42 2.15 -16.40 -19.17
N ALA A 43 1.87 -16.79 -20.41
CA ALA A 43 1.16 -15.97 -21.38
C ALA A 43 0.20 -16.82 -22.23
N THR A 44 -0.86 -16.20 -22.73
CA THR A 44 -1.81 -16.80 -23.70
C THR A 44 -2.24 -15.73 -24.68
N SER A 45 -2.10 -15.99 -25.99
CA SER A 45 -2.51 -15.07 -27.06
C SER A 45 -2.02 -13.63 -26.85
N ASP A 46 -0.72 -13.48 -26.56
CA ASP A 46 -0.04 -12.21 -26.28
C ASP A 46 -0.48 -11.45 -25.01
N VAL A 47 -1.36 -12.03 -24.20
CA VAL A 47 -1.73 -11.52 -22.87
C VAL A 47 -0.92 -12.24 -21.80
N CYS A 48 -0.27 -11.48 -20.93
CA CYS A 48 0.45 -12.06 -19.79
C CYS A 48 -0.55 -12.50 -18.72
N MET A 49 -0.56 -13.78 -18.40
CA MET A 49 -1.44 -14.37 -17.38
C MET A 49 -0.84 -14.25 -15.98
N GLN A 50 0.51 -14.21 -15.89
CA GLN A 50 1.24 -14.14 -14.64
C GLN A 50 2.54 -13.35 -14.75
N TYR A 51 2.74 -12.42 -13.82
CA TYR A 51 4.03 -11.76 -13.61
C TYR A 51 4.77 -12.34 -12.40
N SER A 52 6.09 -12.47 -12.53
CA SER A 52 7.01 -12.67 -11.41
C SER A 52 7.87 -11.43 -11.27
N CYS A 53 7.81 -10.79 -10.10
CA CYS A 53 8.48 -9.52 -9.83
C CYS A 53 9.64 -9.71 -8.85
N THR A 54 10.86 -9.41 -9.29
CA THR A 54 12.05 -9.33 -8.44
C THR A 54 12.30 -7.88 -8.01
N LEU A 55 12.53 -7.71 -6.71
CA LEU A 55 12.70 -6.40 -6.08
C LEU A 55 14.16 -5.97 -6.19
N SER A 56 14.48 -4.96 -7.00
CA SER A 56 15.84 -4.39 -7.08
C SER A 56 16.09 -3.30 -6.03
N ALA A 57 15.04 -2.72 -5.43
CA ALA A 57 15.18 -1.87 -4.24
C ALA A 57 13.93 -1.97 -3.36
N GLN A 58 14.13 -2.17 -2.06
CA GLN A 58 13.06 -2.11 -1.07
C GLN A 58 12.43 -0.70 -1.05
N ARG A 59 11.13 -0.65 -0.69
CA ARG A 59 10.43 0.49 -0.03
C ARG A 59 9.53 1.42 -0.88
N ALA A 60 8.89 0.97 -1.95
CA ALA A 60 7.63 1.59 -2.36
C ALA A 60 6.52 0.54 -2.39
N SER A 61 5.39 0.92 -1.82
CA SER A 61 4.32 0.09 -1.28
C SER A 61 3.08 0.99 -1.36
N CYS A 62 2.60 1.24 -2.59
CA CYS A 62 1.85 2.45 -2.93
C CYS A 62 0.87 2.25 -4.11
N PHE A 63 0.00 3.25 -4.26
CA PHE A 63 -0.84 3.48 -5.44
C PHE A 63 -0.31 4.65 -6.28
N SER A 64 -0.72 4.71 -7.56
CA SER A 64 -0.44 5.83 -8.45
C SER A 64 -1.11 7.13 -7.98
N GLY A 65 -0.49 8.29 -8.24
CA GLY A 65 -1.13 9.59 -8.04
C GLY A 65 -2.39 9.79 -8.88
N SER A 66 -2.48 9.14 -10.04
CA SER A 66 -3.64 9.18 -10.94
C SER A 66 -4.82 8.31 -10.49
N SER A 67 -4.63 7.47 -9.46
CA SER A 67 -5.69 6.63 -8.91
C SER A 67 -6.85 7.46 -8.36
N ILE A 68 -8.08 7.01 -8.59
CA ILE A 68 -9.30 7.74 -8.24
C ILE A 68 -9.83 7.27 -6.89
N ILE A 69 -10.11 8.24 -6.02
CA ILE A 69 -10.62 8.04 -4.67
C ILE A 69 -12.00 8.67 -4.56
N THR A 70 -12.96 7.93 -4.00
CA THR A 70 -14.32 8.40 -3.74
C THR A 70 -14.41 9.05 -2.37
N LEU A 71 -14.99 10.25 -2.32
CA LEU A 71 -15.16 11.06 -1.11
C LEU A 71 -16.57 10.92 -0.53
N ALA A 72 -16.73 11.31 0.75
CA ALA A 72 -17.98 11.23 1.49
C ALA A 72 -19.12 12.11 0.92
N ASP A 73 -18.79 13.14 0.15
CA ASP A 73 -19.77 13.98 -0.55
C ASP A 73 -20.22 13.41 -1.91
N GLY A 74 -19.73 12.21 -2.26
CA GLY A 74 -20.02 11.53 -3.51
C GLY A 74 -19.14 11.99 -4.68
N THR A 75 -18.27 12.99 -4.48
CA THR A 75 -17.30 13.40 -5.50
C THR A 75 -16.11 12.44 -5.54
N THR A 76 -15.28 12.58 -6.58
CA THR A 76 -14.03 11.84 -6.71
C THR A 76 -12.86 12.78 -6.89
N LYS A 77 -11.69 12.38 -6.39
CA LYS A 77 -10.41 13.08 -6.61
C LYS A 77 -9.33 12.09 -7.03
N PRO A 78 -8.35 12.52 -7.85
CA PRO A 78 -7.12 11.76 -7.98
C PRO A 78 -6.39 11.75 -6.63
N LEU A 79 -5.69 10.65 -6.34
CA LEU A 79 -4.99 10.43 -5.08
C LEU A 79 -3.92 11.49 -4.82
N SER A 80 -3.32 12.04 -5.88
CA SER A 80 -2.38 13.17 -5.80
C SER A 80 -2.99 14.47 -5.25
N HIS A 81 -4.32 14.61 -5.26
CA HIS A 81 -5.03 15.78 -4.73
C HIS A 81 -5.77 15.50 -3.42
N ILE A 82 -5.67 14.28 -2.89
CA ILE A 82 -6.24 13.93 -1.59
C ILE A 82 -5.43 14.60 -0.48
N GLN A 83 -6.14 15.17 0.49
CA GLN A 83 -5.53 15.87 1.62
C GLN A 83 -5.80 15.12 2.93
N ILE A 84 -4.93 15.30 3.93
CA ILE A 84 -5.20 14.86 5.29
C ILE A 84 -6.52 15.49 5.77
N GLY A 85 -7.40 14.67 6.33
CA GLY A 85 -8.75 15.05 6.74
C GLY A 85 -9.84 14.82 5.68
N ASP A 86 -9.50 14.64 4.40
CA ASP A 86 -10.49 14.22 3.40
C ASP A 86 -11.10 12.88 3.80
N LYS A 87 -12.44 12.79 3.82
CA LYS A 87 -13.15 11.55 4.18
C LYS A 87 -13.34 10.68 2.95
N VAL A 88 -12.64 9.55 2.91
CA VAL A 88 -12.57 8.64 1.76
C VAL A 88 -13.32 7.34 2.04
N LEU A 89 -13.83 6.71 0.99
CA LEU A 89 -14.49 5.41 1.10
C LEU A 89 -13.48 4.32 1.52
N VAL A 90 -13.80 3.57 2.58
CA VAL A 90 -12.88 2.54 3.12
C VAL A 90 -13.44 1.13 3.07
N ASN A 91 -14.75 0.94 2.82
CA ASN A 91 -15.36 -0.39 2.84
C ASN A 91 -16.69 -0.51 2.06
N GLN A 92 -17.33 -1.68 2.22
CA GLN A 92 -18.59 -2.15 1.63
C GLN A 92 -19.85 -1.34 1.97
N GLN A 93 -19.83 -0.55 3.04
CA GLN A 93 -21.05 -0.05 3.70
C GLN A 93 -21.20 1.46 3.55
N ASN A 94 -20.56 2.05 2.54
CA ASN A 94 -20.42 3.51 2.43
C ASN A 94 -19.86 4.11 3.73
N ILE A 95 -18.92 3.41 4.38
CA ILE A 95 -18.19 4.00 5.51
C ILE A 95 -17.06 4.84 4.94
N TYR A 96 -17.00 6.07 5.42
CA TYR A 96 -15.98 7.03 5.05
C TYR A 96 -15.15 7.40 6.27
N GLU A 97 -13.84 7.39 6.11
CA GLU A 97 -12.89 7.74 7.16
C GLU A 97 -11.96 8.85 6.69
N PRO A 98 -11.52 9.75 7.59
CA PRO A 98 -10.53 10.76 7.23
C PRO A 98 -9.19 10.10 6.90
N ILE A 99 -8.49 10.67 5.92
CA ILE A 99 -7.05 10.41 5.77
C ILE A 99 -6.33 11.00 6.99
N LEU A 100 -5.63 10.15 7.74
CA LEU A 100 -4.88 10.52 8.94
C LEU A 100 -3.50 11.06 8.59
N SER A 101 -2.84 10.43 7.62
CA SER A 101 -1.49 10.75 7.15
C SER A 101 -1.21 10.00 5.84
N PHE A 102 -0.02 10.18 5.27
CA PHE A 102 0.52 9.35 4.19
C PHE A 102 1.77 8.64 4.69
N ILE A 103 1.83 7.31 4.57
CA ILE A 103 3.00 6.49 4.96
C ILE A 103 4.16 6.71 3.97
N HIS A 104 3.80 6.87 2.69
CA HIS A 104 4.67 7.19 1.58
C HIS A 104 3.94 8.19 0.69
N ALA A 105 4.60 9.25 0.25
CA ALA A 105 4.05 10.16 -0.73
C ALA A 105 5.17 10.89 -1.48
N LYS A 106 5.19 10.73 -2.80
CA LYS A 106 6.07 11.46 -3.70
C LYS A 106 5.29 11.85 -4.94
N SER A 107 5.26 13.14 -5.24
CA SER A 107 4.47 13.67 -6.35
C SER A 107 5.20 13.64 -7.69
N ASP A 108 6.54 13.73 -7.67
CA ASP A 108 7.38 13.85 -8.84
C ASP A 108 8.07 12.53 -9.22
N GLY A 109 8.12 12.26 -10.52
CA GLY A 109 8.81 11.11 -11.10
C GLY A 109 7.89 10.00 -11.58
N LEU A 110 8.42 9.19 -12.49
CA LEU A 110 7.72 8.05 -13.07
C LEU A 110 8.12 6.75 -12.36
N PHE A 111 7.13 6.00 -11.91
CA PHE A 111 7.30 4.75 -11.17
C PHE A 111 6.54 3.62 -11.85
N SER A 112 7.06 2.39 -11.76
CA SER A 112 6.43 1.21 -12.31
C SER A 112 5.29 0.71 -11.41
N PHE A 113 4.15 0.40 -12.01
CA PHE A 113 2.98 -0.17 -11.34
C PHE A 113 2.43 -1.35 -12.14
N LEU A 114 1.74 -2.26 -11.44
CA LEU A 114 0.81 -3.18 -12.08
C LEU A 114 -0.47 -2.39 -12.38
N ALA A 115 -0.85 -2.29 -13.66
CA ALA A 115 -2.20 -1.91 -14.04
C ALA A 115 -3.02 -3.20 -14.13
N ILE A 116 -3.83 -3.44 -13.11
CA ILE A 116 -4.71 -4.59 -13.03
C ILE A 116 -6.07 -4.12 -13.50
N GLN A 117 -6.57 -4.69 -14.61
CA GLN A 117 -7.89 -4.41 -15.15
C GLN A 117 -8.90 -5.38 -14.54
N ILE A 118 -9.98 -4.83 -13.98
CA ILE A 118 -11.02 -5.54 -13.27
C ILE A 118 -12.35 -5.33 -13.99
N GLN A 119 -13.11 -6.40 -14.15
CA GLN A 119 -14.47 -6.39 -14.65
C GLN A 119 -15.42 -6.93 -13.57
N SER A 120 -16.49 -6.19 -13.28
CA SER A 120 -17.56 -6.67 -12.40
C SER A 120 -18.19 -7.93 -12.98
N THR A 121 -18.41 -8.94 -12.14
CA THR A 121 -19.17 -10.14 -12.51
C THR A 121 -20.69 -9.93 -12.45
N LYS A 122 -21.15 -8.75 -11.99
CA LYS A 122 -22.56 -8.41 -11.77
C LYS A 122 -23.09 -7.37 -12.76
N SER A 123 -22.22 -6.59 -13.37
CA SER A 123 -22.59 -5.51 -14.30
C SER A 123 -21.51 -5.32 -15.38
N ASN A 124 -21.73 -4.36 -16.28
CA ASN A 124 -20.72 -3.96 -17.26
C ASN A 124 -19.66 -2.99 -16.71
N LEU A 125 -19.63 -2.76 -15.39
CA LEU A 125 -18.63 -1.91 -14.75
C LEU A 125 -17.24 -2.53 -14.88
N SER A 126 -16.29 -1.73 -15.34
CA SER A 126 -14.87 -2.08 -15.36
C SER A 126 -14.04 -0.93 -14.82
N SER A 127 -12.87 -1.26 -14.28
CA SER A 127 -11.94 -0.30 -13.73
C SER A 127 -10.52 -0.86 -13.77
N THR A 128 -9.53 0.02 -13.67
CA THR A 128 -8.12 -0.36 -13.59
C THR A 128 -7.52 0.24 -12.33
N ILE A 129 -6.91 -0.60 -11.50
CA ILE A 129 -6.11 -0.14 -10.35
C ILE A 129 -4.63 -0.15 -10.72
N PHE A 130 -3.94 0.92 -10.34
CA PHE A 130 -2.49 1.09 -10.52
C PHE A 130 -1.80 0.94 -9.17
N VAL A 131 -1.14 -0.19 -8.96
CA VAL A 131 -0.69 -0.61 -7.64
C VAL A 131 0.68 -1.28 -7.70
N SER A 132 1.52 -1.06 -6.68
CA SER A 132 2.82 -1.74 -6.61
C SER A 132 2.62 -3.24 -6.32
N PRO A 133 3.47 -4.15 -6.84
CA PRO A 133 3.36 -5.60 -6.68
C PRO A 133 3.31 -6.08 -5.22
N ASN A 134 3.93 -5.35 -4.30
CA ASN A 134 3.94 -5.63 -2.87
C ASN A 134 2.81 -4.94 -2.09
N HIS A 135 1.88 -4.24 -2.76
CA HIS A 135 0.73 -3.67 -2.08
C HIS A 135 -0.35 -4.72 -1.84
N LEU A 136 -1.00 -4.67 -0.69
CA LEU A 136 -2.02 -5.64 -0.34
C LEU A 136 -3.39 -5.25 -0.92
N VAL A 137 -3.96 -6.14 -1.73
CA VAL A 137 -5.32 -6.05 -2.30
C VAL A 137 -6.16 -7.19 -1.76
N PHE A 138 -7.45 -6.94 -1.46
CA PHE A 138 -8.31 -7.98 -0.90
C PHE A 138 -8.82 -8.92 -1.98
N ASN A 139 -8.47 -10.19 -1.86
CA ASN A 139 -9.00 -11.27 -2.68
C ASN A 139 -10.46 -11.56 -2.29
N PHE A 140 -11.35 -11.68 -3.27
CA PHE A 140 -12.78 -11.87 -3.02
C PHE A 140 -13.06 -13.24 -2.39
N ASP A 141 -12.41 -14.29 -2.89
CA ASP A 141 -12.75 -15.68 -2.56
C ASP A 141 -12.26 -16.12 -1.18
N SER A 142 -11.03 -15.73 -0.84
CA SER A 142 -10.43 -16.05 0.46
C SER A 142 -10.75 -15.01 1.54
N GLY A 143 -11.19 -13.81 1.15
CA GLY A 143 -11.34 -12.65 2.03
C GLY A 143 -10.02 -12.10 2.57
N LYS A 144 -8.87 -12.66 2.16
CA LYS A 144 -7.54 -12.27 2.65
C LYS A 144 -6.95 -11.16 1.79
N ALA A 145 -6.15 -10.30 2.42
CA ALA A 145 -5.31 -9.36 1.72
C ALA A 145 -4.06 -10.08 1.19
N LEU A 146 -3.82 -10.00 -0.12
CA LEU A 146 -2.68 -10.60 -0.81
C LEU A 146 -1.88 -9.53 -1.54
N PHE A 147 -0.58 -9.75 -1.70
CA PHE A 147 0.24 -8.86 -2.53
C PHE A 147 -0.29 -8.82 -3.97
N ALA A 148 -0.39 -7.62 -4.56
CA ALA A 148 -0.90 -7.42 -5.91
C ALA A 148 -0.19 -8.29 -6.95
N GLY A 149 1.12 -8.49 -6.81
CA GLY A 149 1.93 -9.35 -7.68
C GLY A 149 1.70 -10.85 -7.50
N LYS A 150 0.85 -11.27 -6.56
CA LYS A 150 0.41 -12.67 -6.41
C LYS A 150 -0.88 -12.98 -7.16
N PHE A 151 -1.58 -11.97 -7.67
CA PHE A 151 -2.80 -12.17 -8.44
C PHE A 151 -2.47 -12.53 -9.89
N HIS A 152 -3.36 -13.31 -10.49
CA HIS A 152 -3.32 -13.76 -11.87
C HIS A 152 -4.57 -13.30 -12.62
N VAL A 153 -4.50 -13.26 -13.95
CA VAL A 153 -5.70 -13.10 -14.78
C VAL A 153 -6.65 -14.28 -14.50
N GLY A 154 -7.93 -13.98 -14.27
CA GLY A 154 -8.97 -14.90 -13.82
C GLY A 154 -9.21 -14.91 -12.31
N ASP A 155 -8.28 -14.38 -11.51
CA ASP A 155 -8.52 -14.20 -10.08
C ASP A 155 -9.59 -13.13 -9.82
N ARG A 156 -10.17 -13.14 -8.62
CA ARG A 156 -11.22 -12.19 -8.22
C ARG A 156 -10.79 -11.34 -7.03
N VAL A 157 -10.95 -10.03 -7.17
CA VAL A 157 -10.74 -9.05 -6.11
C VAL A 157 -12.06 -8.52 -5.58
N GLN A 158 -12.04 -7.99 -4.36
CA GLN A 158 -13.18 -7.27 -3.82
C GLN A 158 -13.36 -5.93 -4.56
N PHE A 159 -14.47 -5.80 -5.28
CA PHE A 159 -14.75 -4.66 -6.15
C PHE A 159 -16.09 -4.03 -5.78
N ILE A 160 -16.14 -2.69 -5.70
CA ILE A 160 -17.34 -1.94 -5.35
C ILE A 160 -18.16 -1.69 -6.61
N ASP A 161 -19.39 -2.20 -6.61
CA ASP A 161 -20.38 -2.00 -7.66
C ASP A 161 -21.75 -1.75 -7.01
N ASN A 162 -22.41 -0.65 -7.36
CA ASN A 162 -23.68 -0.22 -6.74
C ASN A 162 -23.68 -0.22 -5.19
N ASN A 163 -22.58 0.24 -4.58
CA ASN A 163 -22.35 0.27 -3.13
C ASN A 163 -22.31 -1.10 -2.44
N GLU A 164 -22.07 -2.18 -3.20
CA GLU A 164 -21.84 -3.52 -2.66
C GLU A 164 -20.46 -4.02 -3.08
N ILE A 165 -19.82 -4.89 -2.27
CA ILE A 165 -18.68 -5.65 -2.76
C ILE A 165 -19.17 -6.85 -3.56
N VAL A 166 -18.79 -6.84 -4.82
CA VAL A 166 -19.00 -7.90 -5.78
C VAL A 166 -17.65 -8.53 -6.15
N PRO A 167 -17.66 -9.75 -6.72
CA PRO A 167 -16.46 -10.28 -7.33
C PRO A 167 -16.13 -9.45 -8.58
N GLY A 168 -14.95 -8.83 -8.59
CA GLY A 168 -14.34 -8.25 -9.77
C GLY A 168 -13.29 -9.19 -10.33
N GLU A 169 -13.51 -9.71 -11.53
CA GLU A 169 -12.58 -10.61 -12.22
C GLU A 169 -11.44 -9.80 -12.84
N ILE A 170 -10.20 -10.27 -12.64
CA ILE A 170 -9.02 -9.69 -13.27
C ILE A 170 -8.96 -10.19 -14.71
N VAL A 171 -9.14 -9.28 -15.66
CA VAL A 171 -9.17 -9.62 -17.10
C VAL A 171 -7.86 -9.33 -17.81
N ASN A 172 -7.03 -8.45 -17.24
CA ASN A 172 -5.71 -8.12 -17.76
C ASN A 172 -4.80 -7.62 -16.64
N ILE A 173 -3.50 -7.89 -16.76
CA ILE A 173 -2.46 -7.31 -15.93
C ILE A 173 -1.36 -6.82 -16.86
N GLU A 174 -0.95 -5.57 -16.72
CA GLU A 174 0.17 -5.00 -17.48
C GLU A 174 1.09 -4.18 -16.58
N LEU A 175 2.35 -4.03 -17.01
CA LEU A 175 3.29 -3.10 -16.37
C LEU A 175 3.18 -1.74 -17.03
N THR A 176 2.96 -0.71 -16.22
CA THR A 176 2.87 0.67 -16.70
C THR A 176 3.72 1.59 -15.85
N LYS A 177 4.06 2.77 -16.39
CA LYS A 177 4.70 3.84 -15.63
C LYS A 177 3.68 4.94 -15.35
N GLN A 178 3.55 5.31 -14.07
CA GLN A 178 2.66 6.38 -13.63
C GLN A 178 3.43 7.43 -12.83
N GLU A 179 2.89 8.64 -12.79
CA GLU A 179 3.48 9.76 -12.06
C GLU A 179 3.12 9.72 -10.57
N GLY A 180 4.14 9.85 -9.74
CA GLY A 180 4.03 9.87 -8.30
C GLY A 180 3.58 8.53 -7.69
N TYR A 181 3.73 8.43 -6.38
CA TYR A 181 3.21 7.31 -5.59
C TYR A 181 2.70 7.78 -4.24
N TYR A 182 1.66 7.13 -3.72
CA TYR A 182 1.03 7.50 -2.46
C TYR A 182 0.55 6.26 -1.70
N ALA A 183 0.70 6.26 -0.38
CA ALA A 183 0.20 5.25 0.55
C ALA A 183 -0.59 5.94 1.67
N PRO A 184 -1.89 6.22 1.46
CA PRO A 184 -2.73 6.90 2.43
C PRO A 184 -3.01 6.01 3.65
N LEU A 185 -3.10 6.63 4.84
CA LEU A 185 -3.44 5.97 6.09
C LEU A 185 -4.82 6.41 6.57
N THR A 186 -5.73 5.46 6.70
CA THR A 186 -7.04 5.55 7.36
C THR A 186 -7.04 4.76 8.68
N SER A 187 -8.07 4.97 9.50
CA SER A 187 -8.19 4.34 10.81
C SER A 187 -8.42 2.84 10.74
N SER A 188 -9.24 2.37 9.79
CA SER A 188 -9.50 0.96 9.54
C SER A 188 -8.30 0.21 8.95
N GLY A 189 -7.35 0.93 8.37
CA GLY A 189 -6.27 0.32 7.59
C GLY A 189 -6.72 -0.13 6.19
N THR A 190 -7.91 0.25 5.73
CA THR A 190 -8.44 -0.06 4.40
C THR A 190 -8.81 1.19 3.63
N ILE A 191 -8.77 1.10 2.30
CA ILE A 191 -9.15 2.17 1.39
C ILE A 191 -9.72 1.57 0.09
N VAL A 192 -10.68 2.28 -0.52
CA VAL A 192 -11.18 1.94 -1.86
C VAL A 192 -10.48 2.82 -2.90
N VAL A 193 -9.78 2.18 -3.83
CA VAL A 193 -8.99 2.83 -4.89
C VAL A 193 -9.47 2.34 -6.24
N ASN A 194 -9.95 3.24 -7.11
CA ASN A 194 -10.53 2.90 -8.41
C ASN A 194 -11.67 1.85 -8.28
N GLY A 195 -12.42 1.87 -7.18
CA GLY A 195 -13.47 0.90 -6.87
C GLY A 195 -12.98 -0.44 -6.30
N VAL A 196 -11.67 -0.71 -6.24
CA VAL A 196 -11.11 -1.93 -5.64
C VAL A 196 -10.80 -1.70 -4.17
N VAL A 197 -11.15 -2.67 -3.33
CA VAL A 197 -10.85 -2.60 -1.89
C VAL A 197 -9.44 -3.09 -1.63
N ALA A 198 -8.64 -2.24 -0.99
CA ALA A 198 -7.25 -2.48 -0.71
C ALA A 198 -6.90 -2.15 0.75
N SER A 199 -5.80 -2.72 1.20
CA SER A 199 -5.20 -2.40 2.50
C SER A 199 -4.35 -1.13 2.36
N ASN A 200 -4.16 -0.38 3.44
CA ASN A 200 -3.25 0.76 3.49
C ASN A 200 -1.78 0.33 3.65
N TYR A 201 -1.57 -0.94 3.96
CA TYR A 201 -0.26 -1.54 4.22
C TYR A 201 0.21 -2.41 3.06
N ALA A 202 1.52 -2.43 2.86
CA ALA A 202 2.14 -3.01 1.68
C ALA A 202 3.56 -3.52 1.92
N THR A 203 3.94 -3.67 3.19
CA THR A 203 5.29 -4.10 3.59
C THR A 203 5.27 -5.40 4.38
N VAL A 204 4.19 -5.63 5.12
CA VAL A 204 3.97 -6.85 5.88
C VAL A 204 2.88 -7.63 5.18
N SER A 205 3.11 -8.92 4.93
CA SER A 205 2.14 -9.78 4.21
C SER A 205 0.86 -10.06 5.02
N ASN A 206 0.88 -9.73 6.31
CA ASN A 206 -0.21 -9.86 7.24
C ASN A 206 -0.78 -8.47 7.58
N HIS A 207 -1.95 -8.17 7.01
CA HIS A 207 -2.69 -6.92 7.27
C HIS A 207 -2.96 -6.70 8.76
N GLU A 208 -3.41 -7.73 9.48
CA GLU A 208 -3.74 -7.62 10.91
C GLU A 208 -2.51 -7.24 11.74
N LEU A 209 -1.38 -7.90 11.48
CA LEU A 209 -0.12 -7.58 12.14
C LEU A 209 0.32 -6.14 11.85
N ALA A 210 0.28 -5.74 10.57
CA ALA A 210 0.60 -4.38 10.17
C ALA A 210 -0.29 -3.36 10.88
N HIS A 211 -1.59 -3.65 10.92
CA HIS A 211 -2.59 -2.81 11.54
C HIS A 211 -2.34 -2.63 13.04
N GLN A 212 -2.01 -3.70 13.75
CA GLN A 212 -1.69 -3.69 15.18
C GLN A 212 -0.44 -2.85 15.47
N VAL A 213 0.65 -3.07 14.73
CA VAL A 213 1.90 -2.30 14.92
C VAL A 213 1.68 -0.81 14.65
N MET A 214 0.93 -0.49 13.59
CA MET A 214 0.59 0.88 13.23
C MET A 214 -0.42 1.53 14.20
N GLY A 215 -1.02 0.76 15.11
CA GLY A 215 -1.95 1.27 16.12
C GLY A 215 -1.30 2.28 17.08
N ILE A 216 -0.01 2.08 17.41
CA ILE A 216 0.75 3.03 18.24
C ILE A 216 0.90 4.38 17.53
N TYR A 217 1.15 4.36 16.23
CA TYR A 217 1.27 5.57 15.43
C TYR A 217 -0.08 6.26 15.20
N ARG A 218 -1.15 5.51 14.96
CA ARG A 218 -2.51 6.08 14.92
C ARG A 218 -2.87 6.76 16.25
N TRP A 219 -2.59 6.10 17.38
CA TRP A 219 -2.79 6.71 18.70
C TRP A 219 -1.97 7.99 18.89
N TRP A 220 -0.74 8.04 18.39
CA TRP A 220 0.10 9.24 18.43
C TRP A 220 -0.50 10.39 17.60
N ILE A 221 -0.97 10.09 16.38
CA ILE A 221 -1.67 11.06 15.51
C ILE A 221 -2.91 11.60 16.21
N ASP A 222 -3.71 10.73 16.83
CA ASP A 222 -4.95 11.12 17.51
C ASP A 222 -4.66 12.05 18.71
N LEU A 223 -3.54 11.84 19.41
CA LEU A 223 -3.20 12.58 20.62
C LEU A 223 -2.53 13.93 20.33
N PHE A 224 -1.64 13.99 19.34
CA PHE A 224 -0.79 15.16 19.07
C PHE A 224 -1.11 15.89 17.76
N GLY A 225 -2.04 15.35 16.97
CA GLY A 225 -2.30 15.79 15.61
C GLY A 225 -1.29 15.18 14.64
N GLY A 226 -1.75 14.74 13.47
CA GLY A 226 -0.88 14.27 12.39
C GLY A 226 0.00 15.41 11.87
N SER A 227 1.21 15.07 11.42
CA SER A 227 2.02 16.01 10.64
C SER A 227 1.26 16.45 9.40
N LEU A 228 1.18 17.76 9.16
CA LEU A 228 0.63 18.35 7.93
C LEU A 228 1.53 18.11 6.70
N LEU A 229 2.71 17.54 6.90
CA LEU A 229 3.67 17.21 5.86
C LEU A 229 3.64 15.70 5.59
N ASN A 230 3.77 15.32 4.32
CA ASN A 230 3.99 13.95 3.88
C ASN A 230 5.16 13.33 4.65
N GLU A 231 4.87 12.51 5.64
CA GLU A 231 5.89 11.79 6.37
C GLU A 231 6.25 10.55 5.53
N GLU A 232 7.39 10.56 4.87
CA GLU A 232 8.06 9.27 4.69
C GLU A 232 8.36 8.80 6.12
N ILE A 233 7.80 7.66 6.54
CA ILE A 233 8.05 7.08 7.87
C ILE A 233 9.01 5.86 7.79
N PRO A 234 10.29 6.02 7.37
CA PRO A 234 11.22 4.89 7.25
C PRO A 234 11.42 4.09 8.53
N TRP A 235 11.36 4.72 9.71
CA TRP A 235 11.71 4.07 10.98
C TRP A 235 10.65 3.07 11.44
N MET A 236 9.37 3.39 11.28
CA MET A 236 8.28 2.50 11.66
C MET A 236 8.21 1.27 10.75
N LEU A 237 8.57 1.45 9.47
CA LEU A 237 8.71 0.35 8.52
C LEU A 237 9.73 -0.70 8.97
N GLN A 238 10.85 -0.25 9.54
CA GLN A 238 11.90 -1.14 10.06
C GLN A 238 11.40 -1.95 11.26
N ILE A 239 10.62 -1.32 12.15
CA ILE A 239 10.01 -1.99 13.30
C ILE A 239 9.02 -3.06 12.82
N MET A 240 8.14 -2.75 11.86
CA MET A 240 7.17 -3.69 11.32
C MET A 240 7.83 -4.93 10.70
N LEU A 241 8.89 -4.72 9.89
CA LEU A 241 9.65 -5.81 9.26
C LEU A 241 10.37 -6.68 10.30
N TYR A 242 10.96 -6.07 11.31
CA TYR A 242 11.60 -6.78 12.41
C TYR A 242 10.59 -7.64 13.18
N VAL A 243 9.40 -7.11 13.46
CA VAL A 243 8.32 -7.84 14.15
C VAL A 243 7.81 -9.00 13.30
N GLU A 244 7.58 -8.82 11.99
CA GLU A 244 7.18 -9.93 11.12
C GLU A 244 8.26 -11.02 11.05
N GLN A 245 9.53 -10.64 10.93
CA GLN A 245 10.64 -11.59 10.87
C GLN A 245 10.81 -12.37 12.17
N THR A 246 10.69 -11.69 13.31
CA THR A 246 10.74 -12.32 14.64
C THR A 246 9.54 -13.23 14.88
N LEU A 247 8.33 -12.84 14.48
CA LEU A 247 7.16 -13.72 14.55
C LEU A 247 7.32 -14.97 13.67
N ARG A 248 7.81 -14.80 12.44
CA ARG A 248 8.14 -15.92 11.53
C ARG A 248 9.21 -16.86 12.14
N TRP A 249 10.18 -16.30 12.86
CA TRP A 249 11.22 -17.05 13.57
C TRP A 249 10.67 -17.79 14.80
N CYS A 250 9.84 -17.13 15.59
CA CYS A 250 9.21 -17.70 16.79
C CYS A 250 8.16 -18.77 16.45
N SER A 251 7.50 -18.66 15.29
CA SER A 251 6.49 -19.61 14.81
C SER A 251 7.08 -20.84 14.12
N GLY A 252 8.33 -21.23 14.40
CA GLY A 252 9.05 -22.29 13.68
C GLY A 252 8.23 -23.57 13.43
N LEU A 253 8.09 -23.93 12.13
CA LEU A 253 7.56 -25.14 11.48
C LEU A 253 6.13 -25.10 10.88
N ASN A 254 6.14 -24.94 9.54
CA ASN A 254 5.23 -25.43 8.47
C ASN A 254 4.89 -24.24 7.53
N LEU A 255 5.66 -23.97 6.47
CA LEU A 255 5.75 -24.81 5.27
C LEU A 255 7.16 -24.75 4.68
N ILE A 256 7.73 -25.93 4.47
CA ILE A 256 8.58 -26.17 3.31
C ILE A 256 7.61 -26.17 2.12
N ASP A 257 7.52 -25.06 1.40
CA ASP A 257 7.34 -25.10 -0.05
C ASP A 257 8.62 -24.47 -0.60
N SER A 258 9.66 -25.30 -0.75
CA SER A 258 10.15 -25.73 -2.06
C SER A 258 10.34 -24.56 -3.04
N TYR A 259 11.61 -24.19 -3.20
CA TYR A 259 12.27 -23.79 -4.45
C TYR A 259 11.41 -23.64 -5.72
N PHE A 260 11.72 -22.55 -6.43
CA PHE A 260 11.33 -22.09 -7.78
C PHE A 260 10.23 -21.02 -7.85
#